data_AF-A0A8E2ATT6-F1
#
_entry.id   AF-A0A8E2ATT6-F1
#
_cell.length_a   1.000
_cell.length_b   1.000
_cell.length_c   1.000
_cell.angle_alpha   90.00
_cell.angle_beta   90.00
_cell.angle_gamma   90.00
#
_symmetry.space_group_name_H-M   'P 1'
#
loop_
_entity.id
_entity.type
_entity.pdbx_description
1 polymer ?
#
loop_
_entity_poly.entity_id
_entity_poly.type
_entity_poly.pdbx_seq_one_letter_code
_entity_poly.pdbx_strand_id
1 'polypeptide(L)' 'SVCAICLSTRAHDFHSCMAVTIWSGEPVRCTRDAKGRIVNLAGDALCTDWQRRHGCPQTANRWHRHECS' A
#
# COMPACT_ATOMS: atom_id res chain seq x y z
N SER A 1 1.07 9.50 -10.22
CA SER A 1 1.20 8.23 -9.46
C SER A 1 -0.09 7.95 -8.72
N VAL A 2 -0.48 6.67 -8.59
CA VAL A 2 -1.66 6.26 -7.82
C VAL A 2 -1.23 6.00 -6.38
N CYS A 3 -2.03 6.45 -5.41
CA CYS A 3 -1.79 6.13 -4.01
C CYS A 3 -2.18 4.69 -3.71
N ALA A 4 -1.28 3.89 -3.15
CA ALA A 4 -1.57 2.49 -2.79
C ALA A 4 -2.57 2.33 -1.63
N ILE A 5 -2.93 3.41 -0.92
CA ILE A 5 -3.88 3.37 0.21
C ILE A 5 -5.28 3.75 -0.26
N CYS A 6 -5.46 4.98 -0.76
CA CYS A 6 -6.77 5.47 -1.20
C CYS A 6 -7.09 5.16 -2.68
N LEU A 7 -6.16 4.53 -3.41
CA LEU A 7 -6.27 4.24 -4.84
C LEU A 7 -6.54 5.47 -5.72
N SER A 8 -6.33 6.68 -5.20
CA SER A 8 -6.59 7.92 -5.90
C SER A 8 -5.41 8.33 -6.78
N THR A 9 -5.72 8.91 -7.93
CA THR A 9 -4.77 9.60 -8.82
C THR A 9 -4.59 11.07 -8.45
N ARG A 10 -5.40 11.61 -7.53
CA ARG A 10 -5.28 13.01 -7.10
C ARG A 10 -3.97 13.25 -6.38
N ALA A 11 -3.35 14.40 -6.66
CA ALA A 11 -2.15 14.83 -5.98
C ALA A 11 -2.42 15.03 -4.49
N HIS A 12 -1.69 14.27 -3.67
CA HIS A 12 -1.57 14.42 -2.22
C HIS A 12 -0.25 13.79 -1.79
N ASP A 13 0.12 13.94 -0.53
CA ASP A 13 1.30 13.28 0.00
C ASP A 13 1.05 11.76 0.14
N PHE A 14 1.52 11.00 -0.85
CA PHE A 14 1.46 9.54 -0.86
C PHE A 14 2.27 8.90 0.28
N HIS A 15 3.31 9.61 0.77
CA HIS A 15 4.19 9.13 1.83
C HIS A 15 3.57 9.28 3.22
N SER A 16 2.54 10.10 3.36
CA SER A 16 1.82 10.31 4.62
C SER A 16 0.32 10.00 4.51
N CYS A 17 -0.12 9.34 3.43
CA CYS A 17 -1.54 9.04 3.24
C CYS A 17 -2.02 8.09 4.35
N MET A 18 -3.04 8.56 5.09
CA MET A 18 -3.71 7.84 6.19
C MET A 18 -5.22 7.73 5.91
N ALA A 19 -5.61 7.71 4.63
CA ALA A 19 -7.01 7.62 4.25
C ALA A 19 -7.64 6.31 4.76
N VAL A 20 -8.88 6.39 5.21
CA VAL A 20 -9.67 5.24 5.68
C VAL A 20 -10.63 4.71 4.62
N THR A 21 -10.84 5.47 3.55
CA THR A 21 -11.63 5.09 2.38
C THR A 21 -10.83 5.27 1.09
N ILE A 22 -11.10 4.41 0.09
CA ILE A 22 -10.61 4.60 -1.27
C ILE A 22 -11.43 5.68 -1.98
N TRP A 23 -10.97 6.11 -3.17
CA TRP A 23 -11.62 7.16 -3.96
C TRP A 23 -13.09 6.86 -4.32
N SER A 24 -13.49 5.58 -4.38
CA SER A 24 -14.87 5.16 -4.65
C SER A 24 -15.78 5.18 -3.42
N GLY A 25 -15.25 5.51 -2.23
CA GLY A 25 -15.99 5.53 -0.97
C GLY A 25 -15.96 4.22 -0.18
N GLU A 26 -15.44 3.14 -0.76
CA GLU A 26 -15.25 1.86 -0.05
C GLU A 26 -14.13 1.97 1.00
N PRO A 27 -14.11 1.12 2.04
CA PRO A 27 -13.01 1.05 3.00
C PRO A 27 -11.66 0.73 2.33
N VAL A 28 -10.56 1.30 2.86
CA VAL A 28 -9.23 0.90 2.40
C VAL A 28 -8.91 -0.55 2.78
N ARG A 29 -8.21 -1.25 1.90
CA ARG A 29 -7.70 -2.61 2.15
C ARG A 29 -6.28 -2.59 2.75
N CYS A 30 -5.64 -1.43 2.73
CA CYS A 30 -4.25 -1.23 3.07
C CYS A 30 -4.12 0.05 3.93
N THR A 31 -3.29 0.02 4.98
CA THR A 31 -3.05 1.15 5.90
C THR A 31 -1.55 1.34 6.12
N ARG A 32 -1.13 2.35 6.90
CA ARG A 32 0.26 2.45 7.38
C ARG A 32 0.39 2.02 8.83
N ASP A 33 1.44 1.26 9.11
CA ASP A 33 1.84 0.96 10.47
C ASP A 33 2.64 2.12 11.11
N ALA A 34 2.96 1.98 12.40
CA ALA A 34 3.76 2.95 13.15
C ALA A 34 5.19 3.16 12.59
N LYS A 35 5.68 2.27 11.73
CA LYS A 35 6.97 2.39 11.04
C LYS A 35 6.82 3.02 9.65
N GLY A 36 5.62 3.48 9.29
CA GLY A 36 5.31 4.07 8.00
C GLY A 36 5.23 3.06 6.84
N ARG A 37 5.24 1.75 7.12
CA ARG A 37 5.13 0.71 6.09
C ARG A 37 3.67 0.52 5.71
N ILE A 38 3.39 0.29 4.42
CA ILE A 38 2.05 -0.08 3.99
C ILE A 38 1.79 -1.52 4.44
N VAL A 39 0.70 -1.75 5.15
CA VAL A 39 0.27 -3.06 5.65
C VAL A 39 -1.15 -3.37 5.16
N ASN A 40 -1.50 -4.64 5.03
CA ASN A 40 -2.88 -5.05 4.79
C ASN A 40 -3.69 -5.07 6.10
N LEU A 41 -4.98 -5.45 6.01
CA LEU A 41 -5.86 -5.59 7.18
C LEU A 41 -5.42 -6.67 8.19
N ALA A 42 -4.60 -7.64 7.77
CA ALA A 42 -4.01 -8.64 8.65
C ALA A 42 -2.73 -8.12 9.36
N GLY A 43 -2.25 -6.93 9.02
CA GLY A 43 -1.02 -6.34 9.55
C GLY A 43 0.25 -6.78 8.80
N ASP A 44 0.11 -7.52 7.71
CA ASP A 44 1.23 -7.94 6.88
C ASP A 44 1.75 -6.76 6.05
N ALA A 45 3.06 -6.54 6.11
CA ALA A 45 3.70 -5.49 5.31
C ALA A 45 3.65 -5.82 3.82
N LEU A 46 3.09 -4.89 3.06
CA LEU A 46 3.05 -4.92 1.61
C LEU A 46 4.36 -4.40 1.05
N CYS A 47 4.84 -5.10 0.03
CA CYS A 47 6.02 -4.67 -0.69
C CYS A 47 5.65 -3.66 -1.78
N THR A 48 6.10 -2.42 -1.62
CA THR A 48 5.96 -1.35 -2.64
C THR A 48 7.08 -1.37 -3.67
N ASP A 49 8.17 -2.08 -3.39
CA ASP A 49 9.37 -2.19 -4.24
C ASP A 49 9.28 -3.30 -5.29
N TRP A 50 8.07 -3.82 -5.57
CA TRP A 50 7.87 -4.89 -6.55
C TRP A 50 8.32 -4.51 -7.97
N GLN A 51 8.36 -3.21 -8.28
CA GLN A 51 8.87 -2.67 -9.55
C GLN A 51 10.40 -2.58 -9.63
N ARG A 52 11.14 -2.75 -8.53
CA ARG A 52 12.61 -2.69 -8.55
C ARG A 52 13.20 -3.92 -9.24
N ARG A 53 14.39 -3.81 -9.84
CA ARG A 53 15.10 -4.93 -10.51
C ARG A 53 15.28 -6.17 -9.61
N HIS A 54 15.42 -5.96 -8.31
CA HIS A 54 15.54 -7.01 -7.31
C HIS A 54 14.18 -7.44 -6.71
N GLY A 55 13.09 -6.76 -7.09
CA GLY A 55 11.74 -6.98 -6.62
C GLY A 55 11.59 -6.87 -5.10
N CYS A 56 10.58 -7.55 -4.58
CA CYS A 56 10.38 -7.73 -3.15
C CYS A 56 11.38 -8.77 -2.62
N PRO A 57 12.18 -8.44 -1.58
CA PRO A 57 13.00 -9.44 -0.91
C PRO A 57 12.10 -10.58 -0.41
N GLN A 58 12.60 -11.82 -0.42
CA GLN A 58 11.82 -13.03 -0.09
C GLN A 58 11.03 -12.95 1.22
N THR A 59 11.50 -12.13 2.17
CA THR A 59 10.90 -11.86 3.49
C THR A 59 9.71 -10.91 3.45
N ALA A 60 9.55 -10.11 2.40
CA ALA A 60 8.39 -9.25 2.18
C ALA A 60 7.37 -9.97 1.29
N ASN A 61 6.58 -10.83 1.93
CA ASN A 61 5.32 -11.41 1.47
C ASN A 61 5.10 -11.41 -0.06
N ARG A 62 5.74 -12.36 -0.76
CA ARG A 62 5.59 -12.57 -2.20
C ARG A 62 4.13 -12.80 -2.66
N TRP A 63 3.25 -13.17 -1.73
CA TRP A 63 1.85 -13.49 -1.98
C TRP A 63 0.94 -12.25 -1.99
N HIS A 64 1.35 -11.15 -1.36
CA HIS A 64 0.55 -9.92 -1.26
C HIS A 64 1.04 -8.83 -2.23
N ARG A 65 1.57 -9.23 -3.39
CA ARG A 65 2.13 -8.29 -4.39
C ARG A 65 1.10 -7.35 -5.02
N HIS A 66 -0.20 -7.58 -4.82
CA HIS A 66 -1.26 -6.91 -5.57
C HIS A 66 -2.50 -6.56 -4.76
N GLU A 67 -2.44 -6.53 -3.42
CA GLU A 67 -3.66 -6.28 -2.63
C GLU A 67 -4.24 -4.87 -2.84
N CYS A 68 -3.39 -3.92 -3.27
CA CYS A 68 -3.77 -2.56 -3.65
C CYS A 68 -3.27 -2.15 -5.07
N SER A 69 -3.03 -3.12 -5.96
CA SER A 69 -2.65 -2.91 -7.38
C SER A 69 -3.84 -3.04 -8.33
#